data_AF-F6INS5-F1
#
_entry.id   AF-F6INS5-F1
#
_cell.length_a   1.000
_cell.length_b   1.000
_cell.length_c   1.000
_cell.angle_alpha   90.00
_cell.angle_beta   90.00
_cell.angle_gamma   90.00
#
_symmetry.space_group_name_H-M   'P 1'
#
loop_
_entity.id
_entity.type
_entity.pdbx_description
1 polymer ?
#
loop_
_entity_poly.entity_id
_entity_poly.type
_entity_poly.pdbx_seq_one_letter_code
_entity_poly.pdbx_strand_id
1 'polypeptide(L)'
;MASLARVIDHDVLDHPAPAGPSHDRPVSSGYRVDISRGRNVSRVSSEWFSRPDDERFLSLTDLHDSVRRRADRATTRVVESRAVRVEARSDDPERLSLIAPGDARPIAPTNWSFGQLASLVGAPASYLRTLPAALAGINMQHGLLSHRGEQVKLLQTDDGRTELRAITGPEYGRYLNSQPVSPTAH
;
A
#
# COMPACT_ATOMS: atom_id res chain seq x y z
N MET A 1 -33.73 -38.33 -62.31
CA MET A 1 -33.81 -39.16 -61.10
C MET A 1 -33.33 -38.29 -59.94
N ALA A 2 -34.25 -37.63 -59.21
CA ALA A 2 -34.78 -38.07 -57.89
C ALA A 2 -33.64 -38.21 -56.86
N SER A 3 -33.60 -37.54 -55.70
CA SER A 3 -34.57 -37.59 -54.60
C SER A 3 -34.05 -36.71 -53.44
N LEU A 4 -34.84 -35.76 -52.90
CA LEU A 4 -35.44 -35.71 -51.56
C LEU A 4 -34.53 -35.49 -50.31
N ALA A 5 -34.74 -34.36 -49.63
CA ALA A 5 -35.04 -34.21 -48.18
C ALA A 5 -35.28 -32.71 -47.86
N ARG A 6 -36.54 -32.23 -47.74
CA ARG A 6 -37.36 -32.05 -46.50
C ARG A 6 -36.71 -31.09 -45.49
N VAL A 7 -37.09 -29.80 -45.45
CA VAL A 7 -38.17 -29.20 -44.62
C VAL A 7 -38.13 -29.68 -43.17
N ILE A 8 -37.68 -28.82 -42.25
CA ILE A 8 -38.18 -28.71 -40.87
C ILE A 8 -38.18 -27.23 -40.45
N ASP A 9 -39.34 -26.82 -39.95
CA ASP A 9 -39.77 -25.53 -39.42
C ASP A 9 -38.85 -24.86 -38.39
N HIS A 10 -38.95 -23.53 -38.36
CA HIS A 10 -38.36 -22.66 -37.36
C HIS A 10 -39.40 -22.45 -36.24
N ASP A 11 -39.45 -23.36 -35.27
CA ASP A 11 -40.26 -23.17 -34.05
C ASP A 11 -39.61 -22.08 -33.18
N VAL A 12 -40.22 -20.90 -33.22
CA VAL A 12 -40.01 -19.80 -32.26
C VAL A 12 -40.62 -20.24 -30.93
N LEU A 13 -39.80 -20.73 -30.01
CA LEU A 13 -40.17 -20.87 -28.61
C LEU A 13 -39.91 -19.53 -27.89
N ASP A 14 -40.99 -18.78 -27.70
CA ASP A 14 -41.07 -17.60 -26.85
C ASP A 14 -40.59 -17.92 -25.43
N HIS A 15 -39.36 -17.53 -25.11
CA HIS A 15 -38.82 -17.63 -23.75
C HIS A 15 -39.10 -16.32 -23.03
N PRO A 16 -39.86 -16.32 -21.91
CA PRO A 16 -39.99 -15.12 -21.09
C PRO A 16 -38.61 -14.74 -20.55
N ALA A 17 -38.20 -13.49 -20.83
CA ALA A 17 -36.94 -12.92 -20.37
C ALA A 17 -36.80 -13.07 -18.84
N PRO A 18 -35.62 -13.45 -18.30
CA PRO A 18 -35.41 -13.43 -16.88
C PRO A 18 -35.46 -11.97 -16.40
N ALA A 19 -36.33 -11.70 -15.42
CA ALA A 19 -36.46 -10.41 -14.77
C ALA A 19 -35.08 -9.94 -14.29
N GLY A 20 -34.65 -8.76 -14.77
CA GLY A 20 -33.40 -8.13 -14.35
C GLY A 20 -33.38 -7.87 -12.83
N PRO A 21 -32.20 -7.82 -12.19
CA PRO A 21 -32.11 -7.57 -10.77
C PRO A 21 -32.67 -6.18 -10.44
N SER A 22 -33.69 -6.17 -9.58
CA SER A 22 -34.26 -4.96 -8.99
C SER A 22 -33.23 -4.29 -8.07
N HIS A 23 -32.51 -3.31 -8.62
CA HIS A 23 -31.64 -2.43 -7.85
C HIS A 23 -32.44 -1.31 -7.20
N ASP A 24 -33.32 -1.66 -6.25
CA ASP A 24 -33.69 -0.70 -5.20
C ASP A 24 -34.23 -1.45 -3.98
N ARG A 25 -33.32 -1.83 -3.08
CA ARG A 25 -33.69 -2.24 -1.72
C ARG A 25 -33.03 -1.27 -0.73
N PRO A 26 -33.81 -0.45 -0.01
CA PRO A 26 -33.26 0.35 1.06
C PRO A 26 -32.67 -0.59 2.12
N VAL A 27 -31.42 -0.34 2.54
CA VAL A 27 -30.72 -1.12 3.56
C VAL A 27 -31.38 -0.81 4.92
N SER A 28 -32.47 -1.50 5.25
CA SER A 28 -33.37 -1.10 6.35
C SER A 28 -33.01 -1.65 7.74
N SER A 29 -31.83 -2.23 7.96
CA SER A 29 -31.40 -2.52 9.33
C SER A 29 -29.89 -2.60 9.46
N GLY A 30 -29.38 -2.07 10.58
CA GLY A 30 -27.99 -2.27 10.98
C GLY A 30 -27.70 -3.76 11.18
N TYR A 31 -26.50 -4.18 10.81
CA TYR A 31 -26.02 -5.55 10.99
C TYR A 31 -26.11 -5.95 12.48
N ARG A 32 -27.04 -6.85 12.82
CA ARG A 32 -27.20 -7.37 14.18
C ARG A 32 -26.37 -8.63 14.35
N VAL A 33 -25.33 -8.55 15.17
CA VAL A 33 -24.48 -9.70 15.52
C VAL A 33 -25.24 -10.63 16.47
N ASP A 34 -25.40 -11.90 16.10
CA ASP A 34 -25.90 -12.95 16.98
C ASP A 34 -24.74 -13.51 17.83
N ILE A 35 -24.68 -13.07 19.08
CA ILE A 35 -23.60 -13.37 20.02
C ILE A 35 -23.61 -14.86 20.43
N SER A 36 -24.76 -15.54 20.31
CA SER A 36 -24.90 -16.96 20.68
C SER A 36 -24.17 -17.91 19.72
N ARG A 37 -23.86 -17.44 18.50
CA ARG A 37 -23.15 -18.20 17.47
C ARG A 37 -21.64 -17.94 17.48
N GLY A 38 -21.18 -16.99 18.29
CA GLY A 38 -19.76 -16.60 18.38
C GLY A 38 -19.00 -17.45 19.39
N ARG A 39 -17.70 -17.66 19.13
CA ARG A 39 -16.75 -18.18 20.13
C ARG A 39 -15.87 -17.03 20.61
N ASN A 40 -15.62 -16.94 21.91
CA ASN A 40 -14.68 -15.93 22.44
C ASN A 40 -13.25 -16.31 22.00
N VAL A 41 -12.60 -15.42 21.23
CA VAL A 41 -11.22 -15.60 20.76
C VAL A 41 -10.32 -14.62 21.51
N SER A 42 -9.84 -15.04 22.67
CA SER A 42 -8.95 -14.24 23.54
C SER A 42 -7.64 -13.82 22.85
N ARG A 43 -7.18 -14.61 21.87
CA ARG A 43 -5.96 -14.32 21.09
C ARG A 43 -6.03 -12.97 20.36
N VAL A 44 -7.18 -12.63 19.77
CA VAL A 44 -7.35 -11.36 19.03
C VAL A 44 -7.26 -10.17 19.99
N SER A 45 -7.85 -10.29 21.17
CA SER A 45 -7.74 -9.26 22.22
C SER A 45 -6.30 -9.12 22.73
N SER A 46 -5.58 -10.23 22.93
CA SER A 46 -4.17 -10.20 23.34
C SER A 46 -3.25 -9.60 22.27
N GLU A 47 -3.46 -9.93 20.99
CA GLU A 47 -2.71 -9.34 19.88
C GLU A 47 -2.95 -7.84 19.77
N TRP A 48 -4.21 -7.39 19.88
CA TRP A 48 -4.52 -5.97 19.90
C TRP A 48 -3.89 -5.25 21.10
N PHE A 49 -3.97 -5.85 22.30
CA PHE A 49 -3.40 -5.25 23.51
C PHE A 49 -1.88 -5.11 23.45
N SER A 50 -1.20 -6.05 22.78
CA SER A 50 0.26 -6.03 22.60
C SER A 50 0.77 -4.97 21.63
N ARG A 51 -0.13 -4.29 20.90
CA ARG A 51 0.28 -3.23 19.98
C ARG A 51 0.73 -1.97 20.73
N PRO A 52 1.66 -1.21 20.14
CA PRO A 52 1.99 0.15 20.59
C PRO A 52 0.75 1.06 20.71
N ASP A 53 0.80 2.05 21.59
CA ASP A 53 -0.32 2.97 21.85
C ASP A 53 -0.81 3.70 20.58
N ASP A 54 0.10 4.02 19.66
CA ASP A 54 -0.18 4.67 18.38
C ASP A 54 -0.83 3.75 17.33
N GLU A 55 -0.96 2.46 17.63
CA GLU A 55 -1.68 1.46 16.83
C GLU A 55 -2.94 0.91 17.53
N ARG A 56 -3.26 1.39 18.74
CA ARG A 56 -4.45 1.01 19.52
C ARG A 56 -5.42 2.18 19.61
N PHE A 57 -6.53 2.08 18.88
CA PHE A 57 -7.57 3.12 18.88
C PHE A 57 -8.82 2.65 19.60
N LEU A 58 -9.30 3.46 20.55
CA LEU A 58 -10.51 3.17 21.33
C LEU A 58 -11.78 3.67 20.64
N SER A 59 -11.65 4.50 19.61
CA SER A 59 -12.76 4.98 18.80
C SER A 59 -12.37 5.18 17.33
N LEU A 60 -13.38 5.24 16.45
CA LEU A 60 -13.17 5.59 15.04
C LEU A 60 -12.67 7.03 14.87
N THR A 61 -13.05 7.94 15.78
CA THR A 61 -12.55 9.31 15.81
C THR A 61 -11.05 9.34 16.11
N ASP A 62 -10.59 8.58 17.12
CA ASP A 62 -9.16 8.51 17.46
C ASP A 62 -8.33 7.92 16.32
N LEU A 63 -8.86 6.89 15.65
CA LEU A 63 -8.27 6.33 14.44
C LEU A 63 -8.21 7.38 13.33
N HIS A 64 -9.32 8.07 13.06
CA HIS A 64 -9.40 9.10 12.02
C HIS A 64 -8.40 10.22 12.28
N ASP A 65 -8.35 10.75 13.50
CA ASP A 65 -7.45 11.83 13.87
C ASP A 65 -5.98 11.39 13.79
N SER A 66 -5.66 10.16 14.20
CA SER A 66 -4.31 9.60 14.06
C SER A 66 -3.88 9.50 12.59
N VAL A 67 -4.75 8.95 11.76
CA VAL A 67 -4.50 8.80 10.31
C VAL A 67 -4.42 10.16 9.62
N ARG A 68 -5.28 11.10 10.00
CA ARG A 68 -5.30 12.47 9.47
C ARG A 68 -4.06 13.24 9.86
N ARG A 69 -3.64 13.21 11.12
CA ARG A 69 -2.37 13.82 11.56
C ARG A 69 -1.18 13.28 10.77
N ARG A 70 -1.14 11.96 10.53
CA ARG A 70 -0.09 11.35 9.70
C ARG A 70 -0.14 11.84 8.26
N ALA A 71 -1.33 11.98 7.69
CA ALA A 71 -1.53 12.51 6.35
C ALA A 71 -1.12 13.99 6.23
N ASP A 72 -1.46 14.82 7.21
CA ASP A 72 -1.13 16.25 7.23
C ASP A 72 0.39 16.49 7.32
N ARG A 73 1.12 15.57 7.96
CA ARG A 73 2.60 15.59 8.04
C ARG A 73 3.29 14.86 6.90
N ALA A 74 2.53 14.25 5.99
CA ALA A 74 3.08 13.53 4.87
C ALA A 74 3.44 14.47 3.73
N THR A 75 4.66 14.37 3.22
CA THR A 75 5.13 15.13 2.07
C THR A 75 5.59 14.19 0.97
N THR A 76 5.39 14.59 -0.28
CA THR A 76 5.93 13.86 -1.43
C THR A 76 6.88 14.73 -2.23
N ARG A 77 7.93 14.11 -2.76
CA ARG A 77 8.87 14.76 -3.68
C ARG A 77 9.27 13.78 -4.78
N VAL A 78 9.32 14.27 -6.01
CA VAL A 78 9.89 13.52 -7.14
C VAL A 78 11.34 13.97 -7.32
N VAL A 79 12.25 13.01 -7.36
CA VAL A 79 13.70 13.26 -7.41
C VAL A 79 14.36 12.30 -8.39
N GLU A 80 15.48 12.71 -8.97
CA GLU A 80 16.33 11.83 -9.76
C GLU A 80 16.88 10.70 -8.88
N SER A 81 16.71 9.44 -9.31
CA SER A 81 17.12 8.24 -8.59
C SER A 81 18.60 8.26 -8.23
N ARG A 82 19.44 8.62 -9.20
CA ARG A 82 20.91 8.75 -9.05
C ARG A 82 21.35 9.86 -8.10
N ALA A 83 20.48 10.83 -7.82
CA ALA A 83 20.76 11.94 -6.91
C ALA A 83 20.39 11.61 -5.46
N VAL A 84 19.68 10.51 -5.22
CA VAL A 84 19.44 9.98 -3.88
C VAL A 84 20.72 9.31 -3.37
N ARG A 85 21.21 9.79 -2.24
CA ARG A 85 22.34 9.19 -1.54
C ARG A 85 21.87 8.23 -0.47
N VAL A 86 22.56 7.10 -0.33
CA VAL A 86 22.34 6.10 0.72
C VAL A 86 23.56 6.04 1.61
N GLU A 87 23.35 6.21 2.91
CA GLU A 87 24.42 6.31 3.90
C GLU A 87 24.15 5.36 5.06
N ALA A 88 25.20 4.71 5.54
CA ALA A 88 25.16 4.08 6.86
C ALA A 88 25.26 5.18 7.91
N ARG A 89 24.42 5.10 8.93
CA ARG A 89 24.46 6.06 10.04
C ARG A 89 25.74 5.87 10.84
N SER A 90 26.41 6.98 11.13
CA SER A 90 27.63 6.99 11.95
C SER A 90 27.37 6.70 13.42
N ASP A 91 26.17 7.01 13.90
CA ASP A 91 25.73 6.82 15.29
C ASP A 91 25.04 5.47 15.53
N ASP A 92 24.55 4.81 14.47
CA ASP A 92 23.96 3.47 14.51
C ASP A 92 24.34 2.72 13.22
N PRO A 93 25.48 2.01 13.19
CA PRO A 93 26.01 1.37 11.98
C PRO A 93 25.17 0.20 11.47
N GLU A 94 24.10 -0.17 12.18
CA GLU A 94 23.09 -1.14 11.73
C GLU A 94 21.93 -0.47 10.98
N ARG A 95 21.91 0.87 10.91
CA ARG A 95 20.84 1.63 10.24
C ARG A 95 21.33 2.41 9.04
N LEU A 96 20.50 2.38 8.00
CA LEU A 96 20.65 3.21 6.81
C LEU A 96 19.83 4.50 6.93
N SER A 97 20.29 5.52 6.23
CA SER A 97 19.55 6.74 5.94
C SER A 97 19.71 7.14 4.47
N LEU A 98 18.69 7.81 3.94
CA LEU A 98 18.73 8.41 2.62
C LEU A 98 18.89 9.92 2.74
N ILE A 99 19.65 10.53 1.83
CA ILE A 99 19.69 11.98 1.63
C ILE A 99 19.09 12.28 0.27
N ALA A 100 18.02 13.08 0.27
CA ALA A 100 17.36 13.52 -0.95
C ALA A 100 18.08 14.76 -1.52
N PRO A 101 18.10 14.96 -2.85
CA PRO A 101 18.68 16.16 -3.43
C PRO A 101 17.99 17.43 -2.89
N GLY A 102 18.80 18.43 -2.53
CA GLY A 102 18.33 19.70 -1.98
C GLY A 102 17.91 19.68 -0.50
N ASP A 103 18.00 18.54 0.19
CA ASP A 103 17.65 18.42 1.61
C ASP A 103 18.63 17.50 2.34
N ALA A 104 19.49 18.09 3.17
CA ALA A 104 20.52 17.36 3.91
C ALA A 104 19.96 16.58 5.11
N ARG A 105 18.66 16.69 5.43
CA ARG A 105 18.07 15.94 6.54
C ARG A 105 18.04 14.44 6.23
N PRO A 106 18.59 13.58 7.10
CA PRO A 106 18.52 12.14 6.94
C PRO A 106 17.09 11.63 6.96
N ILE A 107 16.74 10.77 5.99
CA ILE A 107 15.45 10.11 5.89
C ILE A 107 15.66 8.63 6.23
N ALA A 108 15.07 8.16 7.33
CA ALA A 108 15.20 6.77 7.71
C ALA A 108 14.18 5.89 6.98
N PRO A 109 14.59 4.83 6.26
CA PRO A 109 13.66 3.92 5.65
C PRO A 109 12.96 3.05 6.69
N THR A 110 11.64 2.92 6.56
CA THR A 110 10.87 1.84 7.19
C THR A 110 11.21 0.50 6.55
N ASN A 111 10.91 -0.62 7.23
CA ASN A 111 11.10 -1.96 6.68
C ASN A 111 10.39 -2.16 5.33
N TRP A 112 9.19 -1.57 5.19
CA TRP A 112 8.44 -1.54 3.92
C TRP A 112 9.19 -0.76 2.84
N SER A 113 9.53 0.50 3.10
CA SER A 113 10.21 1.35 2.12
C SER A 113 11.60 0.84 1.73
N PHE A 114 12.31 0.16 2.64
CA PHE A 114 13.56 -0.53 2.35
C PHE A 114 13.32 -1.64 1.32
N GLY A 115 12.26 -2.44 1.50
CA GLY A 115 11.86 -3.45 0.54
C GLY A 115 11.57 -2.86 -0.83
N GLN A 116 10.85 -1.74 -0.88
CA GLN A 116 10.59 -1.04 -2.14
C GLN A 116 11.86 -0.52 -2.81
N LEU A 117 12.79 0.06 -2.04
CA LEU A 117 14.08 0.54 -2.53
C LEU A 117 14.92 -0.61 -3.12
N ALA A 118 14.98 -1.74 -2.42
CA ALA A 118 15.67 -2.94 -2.89
C ALA A 118 15.05 -3.47 -4.20
N SER A 119 13.72 -3.56 -4.28
CA SER A 119 13.02 -3.94 -5.51
C SER A 119 13.28 -2.99 -6.68
N LEU A 120 13.33 -1.68 -6.40
CA LEU A 120 13.60 -0.65 -7.40
C LEU A 120 14.98 -0.81 -8.05
N VAL A 121 15.97 -1.25 -7.27
CA VAL A 121 17.32 -1.51 -7.77
C VAL A 121 17.58 -2.97 -8.18
N GLY A 122 16.54 -3.82 -8.18
CA GLY A 122 16.66 -5.22 -8.57
C GLY A 122 17.40 -6.11 -7.56
N ALA A 123 17.51 -5.69 -6.30
CA ALA A 123 18.21 -6.42 -5.25
C ALA A 123 17.26 -7.20 -4.32
N PRO A 124 17.64 -8.41 -3.85
CA PRO A 124 16.83 -9.15 -2.87
C PRO A 124 16.84 -8.48 -1.49
N ALA A 125 15.70 -7.95 -1.08
CA ALA A 125 15.57 -7.24 0.20
C ALA A 125 15.89 -8.11 1.43
N SER A 126 15.62 -9.42 1.38
CA SER A 126 15.95 -10.34 2.48
C SER A 126 17.47 -10.44 2.67
N TYR A 127 18.22 -10.58 1.58
CA TYR A 127 19.68 -10.63 1.61
C TYR A 127 20.29 -9.30 2.06
N LEU A 128 19.83 -8.15 1.55
CA LEU A 128 20.38 -6.86 1.98
C LEU A 128 20.17 -6.58 3.48
N ARG A 129 19.12 -7.15 4.11
CA ARG A 129 18.89 -7.03 5.56
C ARG A 129 19.84 -7.87 6.41
N THR A 130 20.53 -8.86 5.83
CA THR A 130 21.53 -9.64 6.56
C THR A 130 22.91 -9.00 6.52
N LEU A 131 23.09 -7.93 5.75
CA LEU A 131 24.35 -7.22 5.60
C LEU A 131 24.45 -6.07 6.62
N PRO A 132 25.66 -5.75 7.11
CA PRO A 132 25.93 -4.49 7.79
C PRO A 132 25.43 -3.30 6.94
N ALA A 133 24.95 -2.24 7.59
CA ALA A 133 24.32 -1.13 6.89
C ALA A 133 25.25 -0.52 5.82
N ALA A 134 26.56 -0.43 6.08
CA ALA A 134 27.52 0.07 5.10
C ALA A 134 27.51 -0.74 3.79
N LEU A 135 27.49 -2.08 3.87
CA LEU A 135 27.46 -2.94 2.69
C LEU A 135 26.10 -2.89 1.99
N ALA A 136 25.00 -2.90 2.75
CA ALA A 136 23.66 -2.73 2.19
C ALA A 136 23.53 -1.38 1.46
N GLY A 137 24.07 -0.32 2.06
CA GLY A 137 24.05 1.04 1.52
C GLY A 137 24.84 1.18 0.23
N ILE A 138 26.05 0.62 0.15
CA ILE A 138 26.87 0.63 -1.08
C ILE A 138 26.14 -0.12 -2.21
N ASN A 139 25.57 -1.30 -1.92
CA ASN A 139 24.81 -2.06 -2.91
C ASN A 139 23.57 -1.30 -3.39
N MET A 140 22.83 -0.67 -2.49
CA MET A 140 21.69 0.18 -2.84
C MET A 140 22.10 1.40 -3.66
N GLN A 141 23.19 2.05 -3.27
CA GLN A 141 23.71 3.22 -3.99
C GLN A 141 24.11 2.87 -5.42
N HIS A 142 24.82 1.75 -5.61
CA HIS A 142 25.20 1.25 -6.93
C HIS A 142 23.97 1.01 -7.81
N GLY A 143 22.94 0.41 -7.23
CA GLY A 143 21.66 0.17 -7.87
C GLY A 143 20.94 1.45 -8.29
N LEU A 144 20.89 2.47 -7.42
CA LEU A 144 20.26 3.76 -7.71
C LEU A 144 20.96 4.54 -8.83
N LEU A 145 22.29 4.44 -8.91
CA LEU A 145 23.08 5.05 -9.99
C LEU A 145 22.78 4.42 -11.36
N SER A 146 22.40 3.14 -11.38
CA SER A 146 22.10 2.37 -12.60
C SER A 146 20.59 2.20 -12.86
N HIS A 147 19.74 2.85 -12.06
CA HIS A 147 18.29 2.66 -12.11
C HIS A 147 17.70 3.26 -13.40
N ARG A 148 16.97 2.43 -14.16
CA ARG A 148 16.38 2.82 -15.45
C ARG A 148 15.26 3.85 -15.33
N GLY A 149 14.50 3.84 -14.24
CA GLY A 149 13.55 4.90 -13.93
C GLY A 149 14.33 6.11 -13.44
N GLU A 150 14.61 7.07 -14.32
CA GLU A 150 15.46 8.22 -13.99
C GLU A 150 14.99 8.95 -12.71
N GLN A 151 13.68 8.91 -12.41
CA GLN A 151 13.08 9.53 -11.24
C GLN A 151 12.33 8.55 -10.34
N VAL A 152 12.20 8.95 -9.06
CA VAL A 152 11.40 8.28 -8.03
C VAL A 152 10.60 9.29 -7.24
N LYS A 153 9.41 8.87 -6.80
CA LYS A 153 8.58 9.61 -5.84
C LYS A 153 8.84 9.07 -4.44
N LEU A 154 9.29 9.95 -3.56
CA LEU A 154 9.48 9.67 -2.13
C LEU A 154 8.25 10.18 -1.37
N LEU A 155 7.68 9.33 -0.52
CA LEU A 155 6.67 9.70 0.47
C LEU A 155 7.31 9.68 1.86
N GLN A 156 7.33 10.82 2.51
CA GLN A 156 7.99 11.01 3.80
C GLN A 156 6.99 11.52 4.83
N THR A 157 7.24 11.20 6.09
CA THR A 157 6.53 11.78 7.24
C THR A 157 7.53 12.27 8.25
N ASP A 158 7.23 13.40 8.89
CA ASP A 158 8.02 13.93 9.99
C ASP A 158 7.25 13.76 11.30
N ASP A 159 7.85 13.06 12.26
CA ASP A 159 7.33 12.88 13.63
C ASP A 159 8.50 12.80 14.62
N GLY A 160 9.33 13.85 14.63
CA GLY A 160 10.58 13.92 15.41
C GLY A 160 11.78 13.31 14.70
N ARG A 161 11.55 12.40 13.75
CA ARG A 161 12.51 11.95 12.74
C ARG A 161 11.81 11.82 11.39
N THR A 162 12.52 12.17 10.32
CA THR A 162 12.00 11.97 8.97
C THR A 162 12.07 10.49 8.61
N GLU A 163 10.92 9.89 8.30
CA GLU A 163 10.82 8.52 7.83
C GLU A 163 10.42 8.45 6.36
N LEU A 164 11.05 7.56 5.60
CA LEU A 164 10.55 7.17 4.29
C LEU A 164 9.43 6.14 4.48
N ARG A 165 8.21 6.54 4.15
CA ARG A 165 7.02 5.68 4.23
C ARG A 165 6.83 4.88 2.96
N ALA A 166 7.18 5.46 1.81
CA ALA A 166 7.19 4.74 0.55
C ALA A 166 8.15 5.36 -0.46
N ILE A 167 8.64 4.53 -1.38
CA ILE A 167 9.33 4.93 -2.60
C ILE A 167 8.69 4.21 -3.78
N THR A 168 8.35 4.95 -4.82
CA THR A 168 7.65 4.43 -6.01
C THR A 168 8.14 5.15 -7.27
N GLY A 169 7.68 4.70 -8.44
CA GLY A 169 7.84 5.48 -9.68
C GLY A 169 7.14 6.85 -9.59
N PRO A 170 7.53 7.82 -10.43
CA PRO A 170 7.04 9.20 -10.39
C PRO A 170 5.52 9.28 -10.64
N GLU A 171 5.00 8.45 -11.55
CA GLU A 171 3.59 8.43 -11.92
C GLU A 171 2.67 7.68 -10.94
N TYR A 172 3.24 7.04 -9.93
CA TYR A 172 2.42 6.28 -8.98
C TYR A 172 1.61 7.23 -8.09
N GLY A 173 0.28 7.19 -8.23
CA GLY A 173 -0.68 7.85 -7.36
C GLY A 173 -0.96 7.03 -6.10
N ARG A 174 -1.05 7.69 -4.93
CA ARG A 174 -1.42 7.06 -3.66
C ARG A 174 -2.64 7.76 -3.08
N TYR A 175 -3.61 6.96 -2.66
CA TYR A 175 -4.70 7.42 -1.79
C TYR A 175 -4.23 7.36 -0.34
N LEU A 176 -4.49 8.43 0.40
CA LEU A 176 -4.20 8.48 1.83
C LEU A 176 -5.33 7.80 2.60
N ASN A 177 -5.00 7.10 3.68
CA ASN A 177 -6.02 6.45 4.53
C ASN A 177 -7.02 7.45 5.14
N SER A 178 -6.66 8.74 5.21
CA SER A 178 -7.56 9.82 5.66
C SER A 178 -8.57 10.24 4.59
N GLN A 179 -8.32 9.89 3.32
CA GLN A 179 -9.18 10.28 2.22
C GLN A 179 -10.38 9.33 2.13
N PRO A 180 -11.59 9.88 1.93
CA PRO A 180 -12.73 9.06 1.58
C PRO A 180 -12.49 8.44 0.20
N VAL A 181 -12.66 7.13 0.09
CA VAL A 181 -12.77 6.46 -1.20
C VAL A 181 -14.22 6.56 -1.65
N SER A 182 -14.48 7.42 -2.64
CA SER A 182 -15.78 7.39 -3.32
C SER A 182 -15.82 6.10 -4.14
N PRO A 183 -16.87 5.26 -4.03
CA PRO A 183 -17.06 4.19 -4.98
C PRO A 183 -17.35 4.84 -6.33
N THR A 184 -16.37 4.82 -7.23
CA THR A 184 -16.63 5.15 -8.63
C THR A 184 -17.58 4.08 -9.15
N ALA A 185 -18.83 4.45 -9.38
CA ALA A 185 -19.77 3.62 -10.11
C ALA A 185 -19.20 3.45 -11.53
N HIS A 186 -18.83 2.22 -11.86
CA HIS A 186 -18.55 1.78 -13.23
C HIS A 186 -19.85 1.36 -13.89
#